data_AF-A0A958CXT4-F1
#
_entry.id   AF-A0A958CXT4-F1
#
_cell.length_a   1.000
_cell.length_b   1.000
_cell.length_c   1.000
_cell.angle_alpha   90.00
_cell.angle_beta   90.00
_cell.angle_gamma   90.00
#
_symmetry.space_group_name_H-M   'P 1'
#
loop_
_entity.id
_entity.type
_entity.pdbx_description
1 polymer ?
#
loop_
_entity_poly.entity_id
_entity_poly.type
_entity_poly.pdbx_seq_one_letter_code
_entity_poly.pdbx_strand_id
1 'polypeptide(L)' 'MTEELLKDFEPYITELVLVPSDGGRFEVTVNDELVYSKKATGRHAEYSEVADSVRRNL' A
#
# COMPACT_ATOMS: atom_id res chain seq x y z
N MET A 1 -2.29 6.58 5.65
CA MET A 1 -1.61 5.57 4.80
C MET A 1 -0.19 5.99 4.41
N THR A 2 0.04 6.86 3.41
CA THR A 2 1.41 7.19 2.94
C THR A 2 2.33 7.71 4.04
N GLU A 3 1.88 8.73 4.78
CA GLU A 3 2.65 9.32 5.87
C GLU A 3 2.98 8.28 6.96
N GLU A 4 2.03 7.43 7.30
CA GLU A 4 2.22 6.35 8.28
C GLU A 4 3.22 5.30 7.79
N LEU A 5 3.16 4.91 6.52
CA LEU A 5 4.14 3.99 5.92
C LEU A 5 5.55 4.57 5.93
N LEU A 6 5.72 5.84 5.57
CA LEU A 6 7.03 6.50 5.64
C LEU A 6 7.52 6.55 7.09
N LYS A 7 6.67 6.95 8.03
CA LYS A 7 7.03 7.00 9.45
C LYS A 7 7.51 5.65 10.00
N ASP A 8 6.88 4.54 9.59
CA ASP A 8 7.19 3.21 10.12
C ASP A 8 8.29 2.48 9.34
N PHE A 9 8.48 2.80 8.04
CA PHE A 9 9.31 2.00 7.13
C PHE A 9 10.29 2.79 6.25
N GLU A 10 10.42 4.11 6.41
CA GLU A 10 11.33 4.96 5.59
C GLU A 10 12.74 4.36 5.38
N PRO A 11 13.44 3.79 6.38
CA PRO A 11 14.76 3.21 6.18
C PRO A 11 14.83 2.04 5.19
N TYR A 12 13.68 1.41 4.89
CA TYR A 12 13.56 0.24 4.02
C TYR A 12 12.88 0.55 2.69
N ILE A 13 12.37 1.77 2.51
CA ILE A 13 11.67 2.17 1.28
C ILE A 13 12.69 2.80 0.33
N THR A 14 12.93 2.15 -0.82
CA THR A 14 13.73 2.75 -1.90
C THR A 14 12.94 3.84 -2.62
N GLU A 15 11.66 3.60 -2.87
CA GLU A 15 10.74 4.56 -3.48
C GLU A 15 9.29 4.32 -3.02
N LEU A 16 8.52 5.40 -2.97
CA LEU A 16 7.08 5.36 -2.77
C LEU A 16 6.43 6.25 -3.81
N VAL A 17 5.58 5.66 -4.66
CA VAL A 17 4.96 6.36 -5.78
C VAL A 17 3.44 6.42 -5.57
N LEU A 18 2.87 7.62 -5.66
CA LEU A 18 1.42 7.80 -5.75
C LEU A 18 1.03 7.83 -7.22
N VAL A 19 0.37 6.77 -7.68
CA VAL A 19 -0.12 6.65 -9.06
C VAL A 19 -1.59 7.09 -9.10
N PRO A 20 -1.92 8.24 -9.71
CA PRO A 20 -3.32 8.64 -9.89
C PRO A 20 -4.06 7.61 -10.73
N SER A 21 -5.29 7.29 -10.34
CA SER A 21 -6.13 6.33 -11.05
C SER A 21 -7.59 6.77 -11.07
N ASP A 22 -8.38 6.10 -11.90
CA ASP A 22 -9.80 6.36 -12.15
C ASP A 22 -10.72 5.32 -11.50
N GLY A 23 -12.04 5.55 -11.57
CA GLY A 23 -13.05 4.57 -11.18
C GLY A 23 -13.08 4.22 -9.69
N GLY A 24 -12.62 5.13 -8.82
CA GLY A 24 -12.59 4.92 -7.36
C GLY A 24 -11.64 3.81 -6.91
N ARG A 25 -10.69 3.45 -7.76
CA ARG A 25 -9.66 2.42 -7.51
C ARG A 25 -8.73 2.86 -6.39
N PHE A 26 -8.42 1.89 -5.53
CA PHE A 26 -7.34 2.01 -4.56
C PHE A 26 -6.65 0.66 -4.50
N GLU A 27 -5.39 0.63 -4.93
CA GLU A 27 -4.56 -0.56 -5.01
C GLU A 27 -3.21 -0.22 -4.39
N VAL A 28 -2.62 -1.20 -3.72
CA VAL A 28 -1.28 -1.09 -3.16
C VAL A 28 -0.47 -2.25 -3.69
N THR A 29 0.69 -1.93 -4.25
CA THR A 29 1.69 -2.90 -4.68
C THR A 29 2.97 -2.72 -3.87
N VAL A 30 3.66 -3.83 -3.60
CA VAL A 30 4.98 -3.85 -2.98
C VAL A 30 5.87 -4.68 -3.89
N ASN A 31 6.96 -4.10 -4.42
CA ASN A 31 7.83 -4.76 -5.40
C ASN A 31 7.03 -5.41 -6.55
N ASP A 32 6.13 -4.63 -7.16
CA ASP A 32 5.20 -5.05 -8.23
C ASP A 32 4.16 -6.12 -7.86
N GLU A 33 4.14 -6.62 -6.61
CA GLU A 33 3.12 -7.56 -6.13
C GLU A 33 1.91 -6.84 -5.55
N LEU A 34 0.70 -7.16 -6.03
CA LEU A 34 -0.56 -6.60 -5.53
C LEU A 34 -0.88 -7.14 -4.14
N VAL A 35 -0.72 -6.30 -3.12
CA VAL A 35 -0.99 -6.67 -1.72
C VAL A 35 -2.38 -6.23 -1.24
N TYR A 36 -3.01 -5.27 -1.93
CA TYR A 36 -4.36 -4.82 -1.62
C TYR A 36 -5.11 -4.32 -2.86
N SER A 37 -6.41 -4.64 -2.99
CA SER A 37 -7.31 -3.99 -3.95
C SER A 37 -8.69 -3.71 -3.37
N LYS A 38 -9.10 -2.44 -3.39
CA LYS A 38 -10.45 -2.00 -3.03
C LYS A 38 -11.52 -2.62 -3.92
N LYS A 39 -11.20 -2.95 -5.19
CA LYS A 39 -12.15 -3.63 -6.07
C LYS A 39 -12.43 -5.05 -5.60
N ALA A 40 -11.45 -5.72 -5.02
CA ALA A 40 -11.59 -7.07 -4.49
C ALA A 40 -12.31 -7.09 -3.13
N THR A 41 -12.00 -6.13 -2.25
CA THR A 41 -12.56 -6.08 -0.88
C THR A 41 -13.87 -5.31 -0.77
N GLY A 42 -14.18 -4.43 -1.73
CA GLY A 42 -15.34 -3.54 -1.71
C GLY A 42 -15.21 -2.35 -0.75
N ARG A 43 -14.05 -2.16 -0.10
CA ARG A 43 -13.81 -1.06 0.85
C ARG A 43 -12.40 -0.49 0.74
N HIS A 44 -12.13 0.63 1.41
CA HIS A 44 -10.77 1.13 1.53
C HIS A 44 -9.93 0.24 2.46
N ALA A 45 -8.61 0.24 2.27
CA ALA A 45 -7.69 -0.47 3.15
C ALA A 45 -7.65 0.17 4.53
N GLU A 46 -7.58 -0.68 5.55
CA GLU A 46 -7.07 -0.30 6.87
C GLU A 46 -5.54 -0.24 6.83
N TYR A 47 -4.94 0.62 7.65
CA TYR A 47 -3.48 0.77 7.68
C TYR A 47 -2.75 -0.55 7.96
N SER A 48 -3.26 -1.33 8.93
CA SER A 48 -2.65 -2.61 9.32
C SER A 48 -2.59 -3.62 8.17
N GLU A 49 -3.60 -3.67 7.30
CA GLU A 49 -3.63 -4.61 6.16
C GLU A 49 -2.46 -4.37 5.19
N VAL A 50 -2.15 -3.10 4.96
CA VAL A 50 -1.03 -2.70 4.10
C VAL A 50 0.30 -2.83 4.83
N ALA A 51 0.39 -2.33 6.07
CA ALA A 51 1.62 -2.38 6.86
C ALA A 51 2.08 -3.82 7.13
N ASP A 52 1.17 -4.75 7.39
CA ASP A 52 1.50 -6.17 7.57
C ASP A 52 1.99 -6.81 6.28
N SER A 53 1.48 -6.36 5.14
CA SER A 53 1.96 -6.82 3.83
C SER A 53 3.35 -6.28 3.53
N VAL A 54 3.64 -5.02 3.87
CA VAL A 54 4.99 -4.45 3.77
C VAL A 54 5.96 -5.21 4.67
N ARG A 55 5.62 -5.44 5.95
CA ARG A 55 6.46 -6.19 6.91
C ARG A 55 6.82 -7.59 6.43
N ARG A 56 5.93 -8.28 5.72
CA ARG A 56 6.19 -9.61 5.15
C ARG A 56 7.14 -9.60 3.95
N ASN A 57 7.32 -8.44 3.32
CA ASN A 57 8.10 -8.25 2.10
C ASN A 57 9.38 -7.43 2.32
N LEU A 58 9.70 -7.07 3.57
CA LEU A 58 11.02 -6.56 3.97
C LEU A 58 12.04 -7.71 4.00
#